data_AF-A0A4R3TMS9-F1
#
_entry.id   AF-A0A4R3TMS9-F1
#
_cell.length_a   1.000
_cell.length_b   1.000
_cell.length_c   1.000
_cell.angle_alpha   90.00
_cell.angle_beta   90.00
_cell.angle_gamma   90.00
#
_symmetry.space_group_name_H-M   'P 1'
#
loop_
_entity.id
_entity.type
_entity.pdbx_description
1 polymer ?
#
loop_
_entity_poly.entity_id
_entity_poly.type
_entity_poly.pdbx_seq_one_letter_code
_entity_poly.pdbx_strand_id
1 'polypeptide(L)' 'MQVDSLKIDVEGFENRVLIGFFRDAMRSLSPRAVVIERLSQNEWQQDCISDMVARGFAMTRRRRNNTFPSR' A
#
# COMPACT_ATOMS: atom_id res chain seq x y z
N MET A 1 17.44 -10.81 -0.72
CA MET A 1 16.91 -9.97 0.37
C MET A 1 15.42 -9.82 0.15
N GLN A 2 14.62 -9.98 1.22
CA GLN A 2 13.17 -9.80 1.23
C GLN A 2 12.87 -8.56 2.08
N VAL A 3 11.89 -7.77 1.67
CA VAL A 3 11.40 -6.63 2.47
C VAL A 3 10.29 -7.14 3.37
N ASP A 4 10.42 -6.98 4.69
CA ASP A 4 9.37 -7.41 5.62
C ASP A 4 8.19 -6.44 5.63
N SER A 5 8.49 -5.13 5.68
CA SER A 5 7.50 -4.08 5.80
C SER A 5 7.82 -2.85 4.97
N LEU A 6 6.79 -2.20 4.41
CA LEU A 6 6.88 -0.95 3.65
C LEU A 6 5.90 0.08 4.21
N LYS A 7 6.36 1.29 4.55
CA LYS A 7 5.48 2.43 4.84
C LYS A 7 5.53 3.40 3.67
N ILE A 8 4.37 3.82 3.17
CA ILE A 8 4.22 4.87 2.16
C ILE A 8 3.50 6.07 2.78
N ASP A 9 4.12 7.24 2.63
CA ASP A 9 3.73 8.51 3.22
C ASP A 9 4.19 9.59 2.24
N VAL A 10 3.33 9.92 1.26
CA VAL A 10 3.72 10.69 0.07
C VAL A 10 2.74 11.81 -0.23
N GLU A 11 2.17 12.40 0.82
CA GLU A 11 1.37 13.64 0.78
C GLU A 11 0.26 13.59 -0.29
N GLY A 12 -0.45 12.46 -0.39
CA GLY A 12 -1.60 12.29 -1.29
C GLY A 12 -1.33 11.60 -2.62
N PHE A 13 -0.08 11.21 -2.88
CA PHE A 13 0.28 10.43 -4.07
C PHE A 13 0.43 8.93 -3.81
N GLU A 14 -0.15 8.41 -2.71
CA GLU A 14 0.04 7.03 -2.26
C GLU A 14 -0.38 6.05 -3.35
N ASN A 15 -1.46 6.35 -4.07
CA ASN A 15 -1.92 5.50 -5.16
C ASN A 15 -0.91 5.38 -6.31
N ARG A 16 -0.28 6.48 -6.73
CA ARG A 16 0.68 6.46 -7.84
C ARG A 16 1.93 5.69 -7.46
N VAL A 17 2.42 5.91 -6.24
CA VAL A 17 3.64 5.27 -5.74
C VAL A 17 3.41 3.79 -5.46
N LEU A 18 2.35 3.44 -4.72
CA LEU A 18 2.12 2.06 -4.31
C LEU A 18 1.76 1.17 -5.51
N ILE A 19 0.85 1.62 -6.38
CA ILE A 19 0.43 0.86 -7.55
C ILE A 19 1.60 0.74 -8.55
N GLY A 20 2.35 1.82 -8.77
CA GLY A 20 3.56 1.80 -9.59
C GLY A 20 4.62 0.84 -9.05
N PHE A 21 4.89 0.89 -7.74
CA PHE A 21 5.81 -0.04 -7.08
C PHE A 21 5.39 -1.49 -7.31
N PHE A 22 4.15 -1.88 -7.03
CA PHE A 22 3.73 -3.28 -7.22
C PHE A 22 3.57 -3.69 -8.68
N ARG A 23 3.47 -2.75 -9.62
CA ARG A 23 3.52 -3.03 -11.07
C ARG A 23 4.94 -3.37 -11.51
N ASP A 24 5.94 -2.61 -11.05
CA ASP A 24 7.30 -2.64 -11.60
C ASP A 24 8.29 -3.41 -10.71
N ALA A 25 7.98 -3.63 -9.43
CA ALA A 25 8.89 -4.28 -8.49
C ALA A 25 9.07 -5.77 -8.77
N MET A 26 10.31 -6.23 -8.63
CA MET A 26 10.62 -7.66 -8.60
C MET A 26 9.89 -8.33 -7.43
N ARG A 27 9.34 -9.53 -7.66
CA ARG A 27 8.59 -10.29 -6.63
C ARG A 27 9.39 -10.50 -5.33
N SER A 28 10.72 -10.58 -5.43
CA SER A 28 11.63 -10.71 -4.27
C SER A 28 11.60 -9.50 -3.32
N LEU A 29 11.23 -8.32 -3.82
CA LEU A 29 11.10 -7.08 -3.04
C LEU A 29 9.66 -6.82 -2.57
N SER A 30 8.73 -7.74 -2.88
CA SER A 30 7.34 -7.56 -2.53
C SER A 30 7.15 -7.73 -1.02
N PRO A 31 6.70 -6.68 -0.30
CA PRO A 31 6.66 -6.71 1.15
C PRO A 31 5.58 -7.65 1.69
N ARG A 32 5.75 -8.10 2.93
CA ARG A 32 4.75 -8.90 3.66
C ARG A 32 3.72 -8.02 4.37
N ALA A 33 4.12 -6.82 4.80
CA ALA A 33 3.24 -5.84 5.41
C ALA A 33 3.42 -4.46 4.77
N VAL A 34 2.33 -3.72 4.62
CA VAL A 34 2.36 -2.33 4.15
C VAL A 34 1.65 -1.44 5.17
N VAL A 35 2.09 -0.18 5.29
CA VAL A 35 1.36 0.88 5.97
C VAL A 35 1.06 1.96 4.94
N ILE A 36 -0.23 2.25 4.76
CA ILE A 36 -0.73 3.25 3.82
C ILE A 36 -1.38 4.37 4.63
N GLU A 37 -0.85 5.58 4.52
CA GLU A 37 -1.53 6.76 5.01
C GLU A 37 -2.71 7.12 4.11
N ARG A 38 -3.82 7.59 4.68
CA ARG A 38 -5.10 7.82 3.99
C ARG A 38 -5.65 9.23 4.19
N LEU A 39 -4.82 10.17 4.66
CA LEU A 39 -5.26 11.55 4.91
C LEU A 39 -5.84 12.20 3.65
N SER A 40 -5.20 11.94 2.51
CA SER A 40 -5.60 12.48 1.21
C SER A 40 -6.25 11.43 0.31
N GLN A 41 -6.91 10.42 0.89
CA GLN A 41 -7.55 9.34 0.13
C GLN A 41 -8.55 9.85 -0.93
N ASN A 42 -9.20 10.99 -0.69
CA ASN A 42 -10.13 11.62 -1.63
C ASN A 42 -9.46 12.18 -2.89
N GLU A 43 -8.14 12.38 -2.87
CA GLU A 43 -7.36 12.89 -4.00
C GLU A 43 -6.81 11.75 -4.88
N TRP A 44 -6.94 10.51 -4.43
CA TRP A 44 -6.47 9.35 -5.17
C TRP A 44 -7.31 9.11 -6.41
N GLN A 45 -6.64 9.05 -7.56
CA GLN A 45 -7.26 8.70 -8.84
C GLN A 45 -7.63 7.20 -8.93
N GLN A 46 -6.98 6.37 -8.12
CA GLN A 46 -7.22 4.93 -8.04
C GLN A 46 -7.10 4.50 -6.60
N ASP A 47 -8.04 3.68 -6.12
CA ASP A 47 -8.00 3.18 -4.75
C ASP A 47 -6.90 2.13 -4.57
N CYS A 48 -5.79 2.54 -3.96
CA CYS A 48 -4.66 1.66 -3.73
C CYS A 48 -4.93 0.60 -2.65
N ILE A 49 -5.95 0.79 -1.79
CA ILE A 49 -6.35 -0.23 -0.82
C ILE A 49 -7.04 -1.37 -1.56
N SER A 50 -7.96 -1.05 -2.47
CA SER A 50 -8.62 -2.03 -3.32
C SER A 50 -7.62 -2.78 -4.22
N ASP A 51 -6.63 -2.08 -4.79
CA ASP A 51 -5.53 -2.71 -5.54
C ASP A 51 -4.71 -3.68 -4.67
N MET A 52 -4.44 -3.32 -3.41
CA MET A 52 -3.76 -4.21 -2.45
C MET A 52 -4.57 -5.48 -2.15
N VAL A 53 -5.89 -5.37 -1.99
CA VAL A 53 -6.77 -6.54 -1.81
C VAL A 53 -6.71 -7.44 -3.05
N ALA A 54 -6.78 -6.87 -4.26
CA ALA A 54 -6.67 -7.62 -5.51
C ALA A 54 -5.33 -8.36 -5.66
N ARG A 55 -4.27 -7.86 -5.01
CA ARG A 55 -2.94 -8.49 -4.94
C ARG A 55 -2.78 -9.51 -3.81
N GLY A 56 -3.86 -9.81 -3.09
CA GLY A 56 -3.91 -10.84 -2.05
C GLY A 56 -3.51 -10.36 -0.65
N PHE A 57 -3.45 -9.05 -0.39
CA PHE A 57 -3.27 -8.55 0.97
C PHE A 57 -4.59 -8.53 1.73
N ALA A 58 -4.55 -8.95 2.99
CA ALA A 58 -5.66 -8.79 3.92
C ALA A 58 -5.52 -7.47 4.70
N MET A 59 -6.64 -6.76 4.92
CA MET A 59 -6.65 -5.55 5.75
C MET A 59 -6.66 -5.93 7.23
N THR A 60 -5.48 -6.12 7.82
CA THR A 60 -5.36 -6.66 9.19
C THR A 60 -5.58 -5.63 10.28
N ARG A 61 -5.32 -4.34 9.99
CA ARG A 61 -5.62 -3.26 10.93
C ARG A 61 -5.96 -1.97 10.22
N ARG A 62 -6.83 -1.18 10.86
CA ARG A 62 -7.15 0.20 10.47
C ARG A 62 -7.08 1.12 11.68
N ARG A 63 -6.42 2.26 11.54
CA ARG A 63 -6.47 3.41 12.46
C ARG A 63 -7.07 4.61 11.73
N ARG A 64 -7.27 5.72 12.46
CA ARG A 64 -7.89 6.97 11.95
C ARG A 64 -7.36 7.34 10.55
N ASN A 65 -6.02 7.43 10.43
CA ASN A 65 -5.37 7.88 9.20
C ASN A 65 -4.60 6.79 8.45
N ASN A 66 -4.47 5.58 9.01
CA ASN A 66 -3.58 4.55 8.46
C ASN A 66 -4.32 3.23 8.25
N THR A 67 -3.98 2.54 7.17
CA THR A 67 -4.38 1.14 6.93
C THR A 67 -3.15 0.25 6.85
N PHE A 68 -3.27 -0.97 7.37
CA PHE A 68 -2.18 -1.93 7.49
C PHE A 68 -2.54 -3.21 6.72
N PRO A 69 -2.27 -3.30 5.41
CA PRO A 69 -2.39 -4.55 4.67
C PRO A 69 -1.25 -5.53 5.00
N SER A 70 -1.53 -6.84 5.09
CA SER A 70 -0.47 -7.86 5.21
C SER A 70 -0.84 -9.20 4.56
N ARG A 71 0.16 -10.03 4.25
CA ARG A 71 0.04 -11.40 3.72
C ARG A 71 1.20 -12.31 4.15
#